data_AF-A0A5N9EBR7-F1
#
_entry.id   AF-A0A5N9EBR7-F1
#
_cell.length_a   1.000
_cell.length_b   1.000
_cell.length_c   1.000
_cell.angle_alpha   90.00
_cell.angle_beta   90.00
_cell.angle_gamma   90.00
#
_symmetry.space_group_name_H-M   'P 1'
#
loop_
_entity.id
_entity.type
_entity.pdbx_description
1 polymer ?
#
loop_
_entity_poly.entity_id
_entity_poly.type
_entity_poly.pdbx_seq_one_letter_code
_entity_poly.pdbx_strand_id
1 'polypeptide(L)'
;MQLLFLVIWLLRRRLRQSWPLLVVTSFGILASVTIMSTGALYSRALGEAGLRHSISSFSPEVHNAQITAQNRPLGRADYLPLEALVEKSSKDRLGEMLLSSERFGRTQSNLTLLSTPTTPILGSPSGRPFFLTGFEEHSTLTQGRWPVSRSLQDLA
;
A
#
# COMPACT_ATOMS: atom_id res chain seq x y z
N MET A 1 -13.09 38.31 -51.26
CA MET A 1 -14.41 37.98 -50.71
C MET A 1 -15.17 36.92 -51.51
N GLN A 2 -15.20 36.96 -52.86
CA GLN A 2 -15.96 35.99 -53.68
C GLN A 2 -15.42 34.54 -53.67
N LEU A 3 -14.10 34.34 -53.63
CA LEU A 3 -13.50 33.00 -53.55
C LEU A 3 -13.86 32.26 -52.25
N LEU A 4 -13.97 32.98 -51.13
CA LEU A 4 -14.39 32.42 -49.85
C LEU A 4 -15.83 31.89 -49.89
N PHE A 5 -16.74 32.65 -50.52
CA PHE A 5 -18.12 32.21 -50.71
C PHE A 5 -18.23 30.96 -51.59
N LEU A 6 -17.44 30.90 -52.66
CA LEU A 6 -17.46 29.78 -53.60
C LEU A 6 -16.88 28.51 -52.96
N VAL A 7 -15.80 28.64 -52.19
CA VAL A 7 -15.22 27.54 -51.40
C VAL A 7 -16.19 27.04 -50.32
N ILE A 8 -16.81 27.94 -49.54
CA ILE A 8 -17.80 27.58 -48.51
C ILE A 8 -19.02 26.88 -49.12
N TRP A 9 -19.48 27.34 -50.29
CA TRP A 9 -20.60 26.73 -51.00
C TRP A 9 -20.26 25.32 -51.51
N LEU A 10 -19.08 25.15 -52.12
CA LEU A 10 -18.62 23.84 -52.60
C LEU A 10 -18.40 22.86 -51.45
N LEU A 11 -17.82 23.35 -50.35
CA LEU A 11 -17.55 22.60 -49.13
C LEU A 11 -18.86 22.14 -48.49
N ARG A 12 -19.86 23.02 -48.38
CA ARG A 12 -21.20 22.68 -47.85
C ARG A 12 -21.90 21.64 -48.72
N ARG A 13 -21.77 21.72 -50.05
CA ARG A 13 -22.35 20.73 -50.97
C ARG A 13 -21.68 19.36 -50.85
N ARG A 14 -20.35 19.32 -50.75
CA ARG A 14 -19.61 18.07 -50.51
C ARG A 14 -19.89 17.48 -49.12
N LEU A 15 -19.92 18.30 -48.07
CA LEU A 15 -20.20 17.84 -46.71
C LEU A 15 -21.58 17.19 -46.60
N ARG A 16 -22.58 17.73 -47.32
CA ARG A 16 -23.93 17.14 -47.37
C ARG A 16 -23.95 15.76 -48.00
N GLN A 17 -23.08 15.52 -48.98
CA GLN A 17 -23.02 14.25 -49.70
C GLN A 17 -22.17 13.20 -48.96
N SER A 18 -21.16 13.65 -48.20
CA SER A 18 -20.33 12.80 -47.33
C SER A 18 -20.86 12.65 -45.89
N TRP A 19 -21.96 13.32 -45.56
CA TRP A 19 -22.58 13.30 -44.24
C TRP A 19 -22.90 11.90 -43.70
N PRO A 20 -23.46 10.95 -44.47
CA PRO A 20 -23.72 9.61 -43.94
C PRO A 20 -22.44 8.84 -43.58
N LEU A 21 -21.35 9.05 -44.33
CA LEU A 21 -20.03 8.47 -44.05
C LEU A 21 -19.43 9.03 -42.75
N LEU A 22 -19.58 10.33 -42.51
CA LEU A 22 -19.12 10.97 -41.28
C LEU A 22 -19.91 10.50 -40.05
N VAL A 23 -21.22 10.32 -40.18
CA VAL A 23 -22.06 9.82 -39.08
C VAL A 23 -21.70 8.39 -38.72
N VAL A 24 -21.56 7.50 -39.71
CA VAL A 24 -21.21 6.09 -39.48
C VAL A 24 -19.82 5.95 -38.85
N THR A 25 -18.83 6.70 -39.36
CA THR A 25 -17.47 6.65 -38.82
C THR A 25 -17.39 7.21 -37.40
N SER A 26 -18.07 8.32 -37.12
CA SER A 26 -18.13 8.89 -35.77
C SER A 26 -18.82 7.93 -34.78
N PHE A 27 -19.91 7.29 -35.18
CA PHE A 27 -20.59 6.30 -34.35
C PHE A 27 -19.72 5.07 -34.08
N GLY A 28 -18.99 4.58 -35.09
CA GLY A 28 -18.05 3.47 -34.93
C GLY A 28 -16.88 3.78 -33.98
N ILE A 29 -16.36 5.02 -34.03
CA ILE A 29 -15.32 5.49 -33.09
C ILE A 29 -15.91 5.56 -31.67
N LEU A 30 -17.10 6.16 -31.50
CA LEU A 30 -17.76 6.23 -30.18
C LEU A 30 -18.02 4.84 -29.60
N ALA A 31 -18.52 3.90 -30.41
CA ALA A 31 -18.78 2.54 -29.98
C ALA A 31 -17.48 1.83 -29.55
N SER A 32 -16.42 1.94 -30.35
CA SER A 32 -15.10 1.36 -30.00
C SER A 32 -14.55 1.94 -28.69
N VAL A 33 -14.59 3.26 -28.52
CA VAL A 33 -14.11 3.93 -27.30
C VAL A 33 -14.95 3.52 -26.09
N THR A 34 -16.27 3.41 -26.25
CA THR A 34 -17.18 2.99 -25.18
C THR A 34 -16.90 1.55 -24.74
N ILE A 35 -16.70 0.63 -25.69
CA ILE A 35 -16.36 -0.77 -25.39
C ILE A 35 -15.01 -0.85 -24.68
N MET A 36 -14.01 -0.11 -25.15
CA MET A 36 -12.68 -0.08 -24.53
C MET A 36 -12.71 0.48 -23.11
N SER A 37 -13.44 1.59 -22.88
CA SER A 37 -13.59 2.19 -21.55
C SER A 37 -14.38 1.28 -20.61
N THR A 38 -15.47 0.70 -21.09
CA THR A 38 -16.31 -0.21 -20.28
C THR A 38 -15.55 -1.48 -19.92
N GLY A 39 -14.79 -2.05 -20.87
CA GLY A 39 -13.96 -3.23 -20.62
C GLY A 39 -12.87 -3.00 -19.57
N ALA A 40 -12.21 -1.84 -19.61
CA ALA A 40 -11.19 -1.49 -18.61
C ALA A 40 -11.76 -1.33 -17.20
N LEU A 41 -12.95 -0.71 -17.08
CA LEU A 41 -13.67 -0.59 -15.80
C LEU A 41 -14.17 -1.94 -15.28
N TYR A 42 -14.76 -2.76 -16.15
CA TYR A 42 -15.32 -4.06 -15.79
C TYR A 42 -14.22 -5.06 -15.38
N SER A 43 -13.07 -5.04 -16.06
CA SER A 43 -11.91 -5.88 -15.73
C SER A 43 -11.32 -5.56 -14.34
N ARG A 44 -11.25 -4.27 -13.98
CA ARG A 44 -10.81 -3.86 -12.64
C ARG A 44 -11.79 -4.30 -11.56
N ALA A 45 -13.08 -4.08 -11.78
CA ALA A 45 -14.12 -4.49 -10.84
C ALA A 45 -14.17 -6.01 -10.64
N LEU A 46 -14.06 -6.79 -11.73
CA LEU A 46 -13.97 -8.25 -11.65
C LEU A 46 -12.69 -8.74 -10.98
N GLY A 47 -11.55 -8.10 -11.27
CA GLY A 47 -10.27 -8.44 -10.65
C GLY A 47 -10.29 -8.20 -9.14
N GLU A 48 -10.85 -7.07 -8.71
CA GLU A 48 -11.00 -6.72 -7.30
C GLU A 48 -12.02 -7.62 -6.60
N ALA A 49 -13.17 -7.86 -7.21
CA ALA A 49 -14.18 -8.77 -6.67
C ALA A 49 -13.66 -10.22 -6.57
N GLY A 50 -12.93 -10.69 -7.58
CA GLY A 50 -12.32 -12.03 -7.60
C GLY A 50 -11.19 -12.18 -6.57
N LEU A 51 -10.36 -11.14 -6.41
CA LEU A 51 -9.34 -11.10 -5.37
C LEU A 51 -9.96 -11.11 -3.97
N ARG A 52 -10.97 -10.26 -3.73
CA ARG A 52 -11.70 -10.20 -2.46
C ARG A 52 -12.40 -11.52 -2.14
N HIS A 53 -13.05 -12.14 -3.13
CA HIS A 53 -13.69 -13.44 -2.97
C HIS A 53 -12.67 -14.53 -2.64
N SER A 54 -11.55 -14.58 -3.38
CA SER A 54 -10.47 -15.54 -3.13
C SER A 54 -9.91 -15.38 -1.73
N ILE A 55 -9.57 -14.17 -1.31
CA ILE A 55 -9.07 -13.87 0.04
C ILE A 55 -10.09 -14.25 1.12
N SER A 56 -11.39 -13.97 0.91
CA SER A 56 -12.42 -14.31 1.89
C SER A 56 -12.73 -15.81 2.00
N SER A 57 -12.43 -16.59 0.95
CA SER A 57 -12.71 -18.02 0.89
C SER A 57 -11.71 -18.88 1.68
N PHE A 58 -10.53 -18.34 1.98
CA PHE A 58 -9.52 -18.98 2.82
C PHE A 58 -9.67 -18.50 4.28
N SER A 59 -9.59 -19.42 5.23
CA SER A 59 -9.80 -19.17 6.67
C SER A 59 -8.94 -18.00 7.22
N PRO A 60 -9.44 -17.21 8.19
CA PRO A 60 -8.80 -16.00 8.72
C PRO A 60 -7.39 -16.16 9.29
N GLU A 61 -6.93 -17.38 9.55
CA GLU A 61 -5.66 -17.63 10.25
C GLU A 61 -4.39 -17.27 9.43
N VAL A 62 -4.50 -17.01 8.11
CA VAL A 62 -3.32 -16.88 7.21
C VAL A 62 -3.24 -15.56 6.42
N HIS A 63 -4.21 -14.64 6.52
CA HIS A 63 -4.21 -13.42 5.69
C HIS A 63 -3.45 -12.24 6.33
N ASN A 64 -2.15 -12.42 6.55
CA ASN A 64 -1.27 -11.36 7.04
C ASN A 64 -0.54 -10.70 5.86
N ALA A 65 -0.81 -9.42 5.61
CA ALA A 65 0.02 -8.61 4.73
C ALA A 65 1.20 -8.05 5.54
N GLN A 66 2.42 -8.53 5.27
CA GLN A 66 3.63 -8.08 5.98
C GLN A 66 4.37 -7.01 5.18
N ILE A 67 4.48 -5.81 5.75
CA ILE A 67 5.34 -4.74 5.22
C ILE A 67 6.64 -4.75 6.03
N THR A 68 7.76 -5.09 5.37
CA THR A 68 9.09 -5.11 6.03
C THR A 68 9.88 -3.88 5.64
N ALA A 69 10.12 -2.98 6.61
CA ALA A 69 11.08 -1.89 6.47
C ALA A 69 12.47 -2.38 6.94
N GLN A 70 13.42 -2.48 6.02
CA GLN A 70 14.80 -2.84 6.32
C GLN A 70 15.59 -1.59 6.76
N ASN A 71 16.64 -1.79 7.57
CA ASN A 71 17.55 -0.73 8.04
C ASN A 71 16.83 0.45 8.70
N ARG A 72 15.81 0.14 9.51
CA ARG A 72 15.03 1.14 10.24
C ARG A 72 15.95 1.95 11.19
N PRO A 73 15.91 3.30 11.13
CA PRO A 73 16.63 4.12 12.08
C PRO A 73 16.06 3.96 13.50
N LEU A 74 16.93 3.90 14.49
CA LEU A 74 16.57 3.77 15.91
C LEU A 74 16.18 5.12 16.53
N GLY A 75 16.61 6.23 15.93
CA GLY A 75 16.33 7.58 16.40
C GLY A 75 14.87 7.98 16.18
N ARG A 76 14.25 8.61 17.18
CA ARG A 76 12.85 9.06 17.10
C ARG A 76 12.59 10.01 15.93
N ALA A 77 13.51 10.93 15.67
CA ALA A 77 13.38 11.94 14.62
C ALA A 77 13.30 11.32 13.21
N ASP A 78 14.10 10.30 12.94
CA ASP A 78 14.12 9.59 11.66
C ASP A 78 13.04 8.51 11.59
N TYR A 79 12.55 8.04 12.74
CA TYR A 79 11.53 7.02 12.81
C TYR A 79 10.12 7.53 12.47
N LEU A 80 9.74 8.69 13.01
CA LEU A 80 8.38 9.23 12.82
C LEU A 80 8.00 9.44 11.33
N PRO A 81 8.88 9.96 10.45
CA PRO A 81 8.57 10.08 9.03
C PRO A 81 8.39 8.73 8.34
N LEU A 82 9.22 7.74 8.69
CA LEU A 82 9.14 6.39 8.14
C LEU A 82 7.83 5.71 8.56
N GLU A 83 7.47 5.83 9.84
CA GLU A 83 6.21 5.34 10.38
C GLU A 83 5.01 5.94 9.65
N ALA A 84 4.98 7.27 9.50
CA ALA A 84 3.91 7.96 8.78
C ALA A 84 3.81 7.53 7.30
N LEU A 85 4.96 7.29 6.64
CA LEU A 85 4.99 6.81 5.26
C LEU A 85 4.40 5.40 5.14
N VAL A 86 4.78 4.49 6.04
CA VAL A 86 4.28 3.11 6.04
C VAL A 86 2.78 3.08 6.34
N GLU A 87 2.33 3.86 7.32
CA GLU A 87 0.92 3.95 7.67
C GLU A 87 0.08 4.53 6.54
N LYS A 88 0.56 5.62 5.91
CA LYS A 88 -0.09 6.20 4.73
C LYS A 88 -0.17 5.20 3.59
N SER A 89 0.95 4.56 3.23
CA SER A 89 0.97 3.60 2.12
C SER A 89 0.12 2.37 2.39
N SER A 90 0.02 1.93 3.65
CA SER A 90 -0.86 0.82 4.05
C SER A 90 -2.32 1.22 3.89
N LYS A 91 -2.71 2.38 4.43
CA LYS A 91 -4.08 2.88 4.35
C LYS A 91 -4.54 3.17 2.92
N ASP A 92 -3.68 3.77 2.10
CA ASP A 92 -4.00 4.11 0.70
C ASP A 92 -4.24 2.86 -0.17
N ARG A 93 -3.58 1.73 0.15
CA ARG A 93 -3.62 0.52 -0.68
C ARG A 93 -4.51 -0.60 -0.13
N LEU A 94 -4.62 -0.69 1.19
CA LEU A 94 -5.28 -1.79 1.89
C LEU A 94 -6.40 -1.32 2.81
N GLY A 95 -6.68 -0.01 2.89
CA GLY A 95 -7.53 0.59 3.93
C GLY A 95 -8.90 -0.09 4.11
N GLU A 96 -9.60 -0.44 3.02
CA GLU A 96 -10.90 -1.12 3.11
C GLU A 96 -10.81 -2.63 3.40
N MET A 97 -9.62 -3.22 3.25
CA MET A 97 -9.35 -4.65 3.49
C MET A 97 -8.61 -4.88 4.82
N LEU A 98 -8.17 -3.83 5.51
CA LEU A 98 -7.38 -3.92 6.73
C LEU A 98 -8.31 -4.07 7.95
N LEU A 99 -8.27 -5.23 8.61
CA LEU A 99 -9.02 -5.48 9.85
C LEU A 99 -8.28 -4.97 11.09
N SER A 100 -6.98 -5.26 11.18
CA SER A 100 -6.10 -4.80 12.25
C SER A 100 -4.69 -4.58 11.73
N SER A 101 -3.89 -3.83 12.47
CA SER A 101 -2.46 -3.61 12.18
C SER A 101 -1.65 -3.96 13.41
N GLU A 102 -0.83 -5.00 13.27
CA GLU A 102 0.10 -5.43 14.30
C GLU A 102 1.53 -5.04 13.90
N ARG A 103 2.28 -4.47 14.85
CA ARG A 103 3.66 -4.06 14.59
C ARG A 103 4.60 -5.03 15.25
N PHE A 104 5.54 -5.52 14.46
CA PHE A 104 6.64 -6.36 14.92
C PHE A 104 7.97 -5.79 14.45
N GLY A 105 8.96 -5.80 15.33
CA GLY A 105 10.32 -5.52 14.94
C GLY A 105 11.32 -6.19 15.85
N ARG A 106 12.47 -6.52 15.27
CA ARG A 106 13.58 -7.18 15.95
C ARG A 106 14.90 -6.66 15.42
N THR A 107 15.94 -6.68 16.23
CA THR A 107 17.30 -6.47 15.73
C THR A 107 17.72 -7.63 14.81
N GLN A 108 18.56 -7.34 13.82
CA GLN A 108 19.07 -8.37 12.89
C GLN A 108 20.02 -9.34 13.62
N SER A 109 20.89 -8.82 14.47
CA SER A 109 21.80 -9.57 15.33
C SER A 109 21.45 -9.38 16.80
N ASN A 110 21.83 -10.35 17.63
CA ASN A 110 21.80 -10.16 19.08
C ASN A 110 22.85 -9.09 19.44
N LEU A 111 22.45 -8.13 20.27
CA LEU A 111 23.34 -7.12 20.82
C LEU A 111 24.13 -7.72 21.96
N THR A 112 25.44 -7.46 21.98
CA THR A 112 26.30 -7.80 23.12
C THR A 112 25.94 -6.90 24.30
N LEU A 113 25.62 -7.49 25.46
CA LEU A 113 25.27 -6.72 26.67
C LEU A 113 26.49 -6.35 27.53
N LEU A 114 27.69 -6.72 27.07
CA LEU A 114 28.95 -6.40 27.72
C LEU A 114 29.42 -5.01 27.30
N SER A 115 29.83 -4.20 28.28
CA SER A 115 30.45 -2.89 28.07
C SER A 115 31.84 -2.98 27.43
N THR A 116 32.50 -4.14 27.54
CA THR A 116 33.81 -4.40 26.95
C THR A 116 33.62 -5.15 25.63
N PRO A 117 34.17 -4.65 24.51
CA PRO A 117 34.08 -5.32 23.21
C PRO A 117 34.96 -6.57 23.22
N THR A 118 34.39 -7.69 23.64
CA THR A 118 35.00 -9.02 23.52
C THR A 118 34.43 -9.69 22.28
N THR A 119 35.22 -10.54 21.60
CA THR A 119 34.68 -11.43 20.57
C THR A 119 33.51 -12.23 21.16
N PRO A 120 32.38 -12.40 20.45
CA PRO A 120 31.24 -13.12 20.98
C PRO A 120 31.64 -14.59 21.21
N ILE A 121 31.93 -14.93 22.46
CA ILE A 121 32.22 -16.30 22.90
C ILE A 121 30.89 -17.00 23.13
N LEU A 122 30.80 -18.30 22.81
CA LEU A 122 29.64 -19.13 23.10
C LEU A 122 29.26 -19.00 24.59
N GLY A 123 28.04 -18.53 24.87
CA GLY A 123 27.55 -18.27 26.24
C GLY A 123 27.66 -16.81 26.73
N SER A 124 28.16 -15.88 25.91
CA SER A 124 28.17 -14.45 26.27
C SER A 124 26.73 -13.91 26.42
N PRO A 125 26.46 -13.08 27.44
CA PRO A 125 25.14 -12.47 27.61
C PRO A 125 24.82 -11.59 26.41
N SER A 126 23.71 -11.91 25.74
CA SER A 126 23.27 -11.23 24.54
C SER A 126 21.80 -10.81 24.69
N GLY A 127 21.50 -9.59 24.26
CA GLY A 127 20.17 -9.02 24.26
C GLY A 127 19.63 -9.05 22.85
N ARG A 128 18.37 -9.41 22.69
CA ARG A 128 17.69 -9.32 21.40
C ARG A 128 16.50 -8.37 21.53
N PRO A 129 16.69 -7.05 21.40
CA PRO A 129 15.58 -6.13 21.46
C PRO A 129 14.56 -6.47 20.39
N PHE A 130 13.32 -6.61 20.82
CA PHE A 130 12.18 -6.76 19.95
C PHE A 130 11.03 -5.93 20.50
N PHE A 131 10.06 -5.63 19.64
CA PHE A 131 8.77 -5.13 20.05
C PHE A 131 7.71 -5.89 19.27
N LEU A 132 6.60 -6.14 19.95
CA LEU A 132 5.39 -6.71 19.38
C LEU A 132 4.22 -5.90 19.95
N THR A 133 3.27 -5.53 19.11
CA THR A 133 2.05 -4.87 19.55
C THR A 133 1.22 -5.88 20.35
N GLY A 134 0.65 -5.44 21.46
CA GLY A 134 -0.14 -6.34 22.31
C GLY A 134 0.70 -7.41 23.05
N PHE A 135 2.03 -7.23 23.18
CA PHE A 135 2.88 -8.31 23.70
C PHE A 135 2.49 -8.74 25.12
N GLU A 136 2.16 -7.79 25.98
CA GLU A 136 1.75 -8.07 27.36
C GLU A 136 0.39 -8.78 27.41
N GLU A 137 -0.53 -8.38 26.54
CA GLU A 137 -1.89 -8.91 26.42
C GLU A 137 -1.91 -10.33 25.83
N HIS A 138 -0.92 -10.67 25.01
CA HIS A 138 -0.81 -11.95 24.30
C HIS A 138 0.29 -12.87 24.84
N SER A 139 0.85 -12.59 26.02
CA SER A 139 1.85 -13.45 26.63
C SER A 139 1.59 -13.70 28.12
N THR A 140 2.01 -14.88 28.57
CA THR A 140 1.94 -15.25 29.98
C THR A 140 3.30 -15.06 30.62
N LEU A 141 3.39 -14.17 31.60
CA LEU A 141 4.59 -13.94 32.37
C LEU A 141 4.84 -15.13 33.32
N THR A 142 5.86 -15.93 33.04
CA THR A 142 6.22 -17.07 33.89
C THR A 142 6.98 -16.65 35.15
N GLN A 143 7.84 -15.63 35.05
CA GLN A 143 8.62 -15.07 36.15
C GLN A 143 8.89 -13.58 35.93
N GLY A 144 8.94 -12.79 37.01
CA GLY A 144 9.31 -11.37 37.00
C GLY A 144 8.13 -10.40 37.05
N ARG A 145 8.30 -9.21 36.46
CA ARG A 145 7.27 -8.16 36.34
C ARG A 145 7.37 -7.46 34.99
N TRP A 146 6.24 -7.01 34.45
CA TRP A 146 6.23 -6.16 33.28
C TRP A 146 6.95 -4.81 33.56
N PRO A 147 7.66 -4.26 32.57
CA PRO A 147 8.25 -2.94 32.69
C PRO A 147 7.13 -1.90 32.75
N VAL A 148 7.16 -1.06 33.78
CA VAL A 148 6.20 0.03 33.92
C VAL A 148 6.59 1.15 32.95
N SER A 149 5.63 1.70 32.22
CA SER A 149 5.80 2.86 31.35
C SER A 149 6.15 4.11 32.17
N ARG A 150 7.40 4.24 32.59
CA ARG A 150 7.92 5.53 33.06
C ARG A 150 8.25 6.39 31.85
N SER A 151 7.80 7.63 31.89
CA SER A 151 8.22 8.59 30.90
C SER A 151 9.73 8.81 31.07
N LEU A 152 10.48 8.96 29.96
CA LEU A 152 11.91 9.30 30.02
C LEU A 152 12.18 10.64 30.73
N GLN A 153 11.13 11.41 31.04
CA GLN A 153 11.17 12.65 31.81
C GLN A 153 11.31 12.40 33.32
N ASP A 154 10.95 11.20 33.81
CA ASP A 154 11.05 10.83 35.23
C ASP A 154 12.43 10.28 35.64
N LEU A 155 13.40 10.28 34.71
CA LEU A 155 14.78 9.81 34.91
C LEU A 155 15.81 10.95 34.89
N ALA A 156 15.35 12.21 34.95
CA ALA A 156 16.19 13.40 35.07
C ALA A 156 16.34 13.85 36.52
#